data_AF-A0A1B6CWV4-F1
#
_entry.id   AF-A0A1B6CWV4-F1
#
_cell.length_a   1.000
_cell.length_b   1.000
_cell.length_c   1.000
_cell.angle_alpha   90.00
_cell.angle_beta   90.00
_cell.angle_gamma   90.00
#
_symmetry.space_group_name_H-M   'P 1'
#
loop_
_entity.id
_entity.type
_entity.pdbx_description
1 polymer ?
#
loop_
_entity_poly.entity_id
_entity_poly.type
_entity_poly.pdbx_seq_one_letter_code
_entity_poly.pdbx_strand_id
1 'polypeptide(L)'
;LPNYHPFFTHDENCNFQMILCKICYKKVIFKEIWMHTYSEHMTNTFLDEYNVIAWNNFDFNQSFTSIHIMGAYDELFWLICSYSANKLEFNFVIQYIGLPNRANRFFYEIDSEPSTNSDYRIMLRSPTQNSFDSIRYSLGKYGLSIKKGL
;
A
#
# COMPACT_ATOMS: atom_id res chain seq x y z
N LEU A 1 -35.25 28.39 9.73
CA LEU A 1 -34.26 27.64 8.93
C LEU A 1 -33.24 27.07 9.90
N PRO A 2 -33.15 25.74 10.09
CA PRO A 2 -32.14 25.20 10.98
C PRO A 2 -30.77 25.32 10.32
N ASN A 3 -29.84 25.97 11.02
CA ASN A 3 -28.45 26.11 10.65
C ASN A 3 -27.77 24.73 10.63
N TYR A 4 -27.56 24.18 9.44
CA TYR A 4 -26.66 23.04 9.25
C TYR A 4 -25.21 23.52 9.34
N HIS A 5 -24.59 23.32 10.51
CA HIS A 5 -23.14 23.42 10.67
C HIS A 5 -22.42 22.27 9.94
N PRO A 6 -21.18 22.46 9.46
CA PRO A 6 -20.53 21.57 8.51
C PRO A 6 -19.88 20.37 9.24
N PHE A 7 -20.68 19.37 9.60
CA PHE A 7 -20.19 18.09 10.12
C PHE A 7 -19.14 17.42 9.20
N PHE A 8 -19.16 17.74 7.90
CA PHE A 8 -18.20 17.21 6.93
C PHE A 8 -16.75 17.67 7.13
N THR A 9 -16.51 18.78 7.84
CA THR A 9 -15.14 19.32 7.99
C THR A 9 -14.34 18.72 9.15
N HIS A 10 -15.00 18.16 10.17
CA HIS A 10 -14.31 17.57 11.31
C HIS A 10 -13.68 16.23 10.96
N ASP A 11 -14.39 15.40 10.19
CA ASP A 11 -13.96 14.03 9.86
C ASP A 11 -12.62 14.00 9.11
N GLU A 12 -12.32 15.03 8.31
CA GLU A 12 -11.07 15.09 7.55
C GLU A 12 -9.84 15.40 8.41
N ASN A 13 -9.99 15.96 9.62
CA ASN A 13 -8.86 16.29 10.50
C ASN A 13 -9.02 15.69 11.90
N CYS A 14 -9.89 14.69 12.05
CA CYS A 14 -10.17 14.09 13.34
C CYS A 14 -8.98 13.23 13.82
N ASN A 15 -8.35 13.65 14.92
CA ASN A 15 -7.27 12.89 15.56
C ASN A 15 -7.69 11.50 16.05
N PHE A 16 -8.99 11.24 16.14
CA PHE A 16 -9.57 9.98 16.60
C PHE A 16 -10.13 9.14 15.44
N GLN A 17 -9.77 9.47 14.20
CA GLN A 17 -10.16 8.67 13.04
C GLN A 17 -9.74 7.21 13.26
N MET A 18 -10.70 6.30 13.19
CA MET A 18 -10.45 4.87 13.34
C MET A 18 -10.10 4.26 11.98
N ILE A 19 -9.04 3.48 11.93
CA ILE A 19 -8.61 2.69 10.76
C ILE A 19 -8.66 1.20 11.09
N LEU A 20 -9.02 0.42 10.08
CA LEU A 20 -9.02 -1.03 10.15
C LEU A 20 -7.63 -1.57 9.81
N CYS A 21 -7.01 -2.33 10.71
CA CYS A 21 -5.81 -3.10 10.40
C CYS A 21 -6.12 -4.16 9.34
N LYS A 22 -5.35 -4.21 8.25
CA LYS A 22 -5.58 -5.18 7.17
C LYS A 22 -5.12 -6.59 7.49
N ILE A 23 -4.31 -6.76 8.53
CA ILE A 23 -3.74 -8.05 8.95
C ILE A 23 -4.70 -8.77 9.91
N CYS A 24 -5.18 -8.09 10.96
CA CYS A 24 -6.02 -8.69 12.01
C CYS A 24 -7.46 -8.15 12.07
N TYR A 25 -7.82 -7.17 11.24
CA TYR A 25 -9.16 -6.55 11.22
C TYR A 25 -9.58 -5.85 12.52
N LYS A 26 -8.64 -5.57 13.43
CA LYS A 26 -8.88 -4.71 14.60
C LYS A 26 -9.01 -3.25 14.14
N LYS A 27 -9.97 -2.53 14.72
CA LYS A 27 -10.08 -1.07 14.56
C LYS A 27 -9.14 -0.40 15.57
N VAL A 28 -8.29 0.49 15.08
CA VAL A 28 -7.33 1.25 15.90
C VAL A 28 -7.37 2.72 15.51
N ILE A 29 -6.91 3.60 16.39
CA ILE A 29 -6.78 5.02 16.07
C ILE A 29 -5.73 5.16 14.95
N PHE A 30 -5.97 6.02 13.98
CA PHE A 30 -5.07 6.24 12.83
C PHE A 30 -3.62 6.42 13.27
N LYS A 31 -3.37 7.27 14.26
CA LYS A 31 -2.03 7.56 14.80
C LYS A 31 -1.35 6.34 15.45
N GLU A 32 -2.12 5.33 15.81
CA GLU A 32 -1.65 4.12 16.49
C GLU A 32 -1.45 2.94 15.53
N ILE A 33 -1.85 3.06 14.24
CA ILE A 33 -1.82 1.93 13.30
C ILE A 33 -0.40 1.37 13.11
N TRP A 34 0.61 2.25 13.06
CA TRP A 34 2.00 1.85 12.97
C TRP A 34 2.45 1.08 14.21
N MET A 35 2.19 1.62 15.41
CA MET A 35 2.57 0.96 16.65
C MET A 35 1.83 -0.38 16.86
N HIS A 36 0.56 -0.45 16.48
CA HIS A 36 -0.21 -1.69 16.50
C HIS A 36 0.39 -2.74 15.57
N THR A 37 0.67 -2.40 14.31
CA THR A 37 1.27 -3.33 13.36
C THR A 37 2.68 -3.74 13.75
N TYR A 38 3.51 -2.81 14.23
CA TYR A 38 4.84 -3.11 14.72
C TYR A 38 4.85 -4.07 15.93
N SER A 39 3.94 -3.85 16.89
CA SER A 39 3.89 -4.66 18.13
C SER A 39 3.17 -6.01 17.97
N GLU A 40 2.07 -6.05 17.20
CA GLU A 40 1.25 -7.25 17.04
C GLU A 40 1.58 -8.05 15.77
N HIS A 41 2.24 -7.43 14.77
CA HIS A 41 2.49 -7.98 13.43
C HIS A 41 3.91 -7.65 12.91
N MET A 42 4.92 -7.75 13.77
CA MET A 42 6.31 -7.32 13.50
C MET A 42 6.86 -7.80 12.14
N THR A 43 6.56 -9.05 11.74
CA THR A 43 7.00 -9.64 10.45
C THR A 43 6.38 -8.99 9.21
N ASN A 44 5.36 -8.16 9.38
CA ASN A 44 4.58 -7.52 8.33
C ASN A 44 4.85 -6.01 8.24
N THR A 45 5.93 -5.53 8.85
CA THR A 45 6.27 -4.10 8.89
C THR A 45 7.57 -3.87 8.11
N PHE A 46 7.53 -2.99 7.10
CA PHE A 46 8.72 -2.50 6.40
C PHE A 46 9.14 -1.15 6.99
N LEU A 47 10.38 -1.07 7.48
CA LEU A 47 10.93 0.12 8.15
C LEU A 47 11.14 1.31 7.20
N ASP A 48 10.98 2.51 7.77
CA ASP A 48 10.86 3.88 7.21
C ASP A 48 11.87 4.34 6.14
N GLU A 49 12.93 3.59 5.86
CA GLU A 49 14.10 4.14 5.17
C GLU A 49 14.12 3.91 3.66
N TYR A 50 13.19 3.14 3.11
CA TYR A 50 13.19 2.84 1.69
C TYR A 50 11.85 3.20 1.06
N ASN A 51 11.86 4.19 0.18
CA ASN A 51 10.84 4.35 -0.85
C ASN A 51 10.85 3.20 -1.89
N VAL A 52 11.65 2.16 -1.64
CA VAL A 52 11.86 0.98 -2.47
C VAL A 52 11.72 -0.26 -1.60
N ILE A 53 10.85 -1.19 -1.98
CA ILE A 53 10.77 -2.50 -1.34
C ILE A 53 11.11 -3.57 -2.36
N ALA A 54 12.07 -4.41 -2.01
CA ALA A 54 12.34 -5.65 -2.72
C ALA A 54 11.53 -6.77 -2.07
N TRP A 55 10.69 -7.42 -2.86
CA TRP A 55 9.91 -8.57 -2.44
C TRP A 55 10.37 -9.77 -3.24
N ASN A 56 11.06 -10.67 -2.55
CA ASN A 56 11.82 -11.75 -3.17
C ASN A 56 11.25 -13.11 -2.80
N ASN A 57 11.60 -14.12 -3.59
CA ASN A 57 11.29 -15.54 -3.35
C ASN A 57 9.79 -15.86 -3.28
N PHE A 58 8.97 -15.31 -4.19
CA PHE A 58 7.58 -15.73 -4.30
C PHE A 58 7.47 -17.20 -4.75
N ASP A 59 6.82 -18.03 -3.93
CA ASP A 59 6.50 -19.42 -4.28
C ASP A 59 5.19 -19.47 -5.10
N PHE A 60 5.33 -19.45 -6.42
CA PHE A 60 4.22 -19.53 -7.36
C PHE A 60 3.65 -20.95 -7.53
N ASN A 61 4.10 -21.94 -6.75
CA ASN A 61 3.49 -23.28 -6.78
C ASN A 61 2.20 -23.35 -5.95
N GLN A 62 1.98 -22.39 -5.06
CA GLN A 62 0.82 -22.34 -4.18
C GLN A 62 0.21 -20.95 -4.14
N SER A 63 -1.10 -20.87 -3.88
CA SER A 63 -1.76 -19.58 -3.70
C SER A 63 -1.30 -18.95 -2.40
N PHE A 64 -1.01 -17.65 -2.41
CA PHE A 64 -0.61 -16.91 -1.22
C PHE A 64 -1.26 -15.54 -1.16
N THR A 65 -1.28 -14.95 0.04
CA THR A 65 -1.59 -13.55 0.27
C THR A 65 -0.67 -13.05 1.35
N SER A 66 -0.06 -11.90 1.11
CA SER A 66 0.77 -11.23 2.09
C SER A 66 0.40 -9.75 2.16
N ILE A 67 0.38 -9.24 3.38
CA ILE A 67 -0.04 -7.89 3.73
C ILE A 67 1.06 -7.28 4.58
N HIS A 68 1.54 -6.11 4.19
CA HIS A 68 2.54 -5.37 4.93
C HIS A 68 2.13 -3.91 5.09
N ILE A 69 2.62 -3.28 6.15
CA ILE A 69 2.59 -1.83 6.29
C ILE A 69 3.97 -1.26 5.95
N MET A 70 4.00 -0.09 5.34
CA MET A 70 5.20 0.63 4.96
C MET A 70 5.04 2.11 5.32
N GLY A 71 6.09 2.68 5.92
CA GLY A 71 6.27 4.13 6.03
C GLY A 71 7.10 4.66 4.85
N ALA A 72 6.63 5.72 4.22
CA ALA A 72 7.37 6.44 3.18
C ALA A 72 6.88 7.89 3.08
N TYR A 73 7.80 8.85 2.90
CA TYR A 73 7.45 10.28 2.76
C TYR A 73 6.56 10.81 3.91
N ASP A 74 6.85 10.40 5.15
CA ASP A 74 6.07 10.73 6.36
C ASP A 74 4.59 10.26 6.31
N GLU A 75 4.30 9.28 5.46
CA GLU A 75 2.96 8.75 5.21
C GLU A 75 2.97 7.22 5.26
N LEU A 76 1.79 6.62 5.49
CA LEU A 76 1.65 5.17 5.67
C LEU A 76 0.90 4.52 4.50
N PHE A 77 1.34 3.32 4.13
CA PHE A 77 0.77 2.55 3.02
C PHE A 77 0.60 1.08 3.42
N TRP A 78 -0.52 0.48 3.01
CA TRP A 78 -0.66 -0.97 2.94
C TRP A 78 -0.11 -1.48 1.62
N LEU A 79 0.68 -2.54 1.69
CA LEU A 79 1.17 -3.30 0.55
C LEU A 79 0.53 -4.68 0.63
N ILE A 80 -0.33 -4.96 -0.34
CA ILE A 80 -1.09 -6.20 -0.40
C ILE A 80 -0.70 -6.90 -1.68
N CYS A 81 -0.13 -8.09 -1.53
CA CYS A 81 0.24 -8.95 -2.63
C CYS A 81 -0.53 -10.26 -2.50
N SER A 82 -1.06 -10.76 -3.60
CA SER A 82 -1.68 -12.08 -3.63
C SER A 82 -1.41 -12.78 -4.94
N TYR A 83 -1.35 -14.11 -4.87
CA TYR A 83 -1.23 -14.96 -6.03
C TYR A 83 -2.28 -16.06 -5.96
N SER A 84 -2.94 -16.32 -7.08
CA SER A 84 -3.85 -17.45 -7.24
C SER A 84 -3.24 -18.46 -8.22
N ALA A 85 -2.79 -19.61 -7.71
CA ALA A 85 -2.24 -20.68 -8.54
C ALA A 85 -3.27 -21.23 -9.53
N ASN A 86 -4.55 -21.30 -9.13
CA ASN A 86 -5.63 -21.78 -10.00
C ASN A 86 -5.89 -20.87 -11.21
N LYS A 87 -5.67 -19.55 -11.04
CA LYS A 87 -5.91 -18.54 -12.08
C LYS A 87 -4.63 -18.06 -12.75
N LEU A 88 -3.47 -18.48 -12.25
CA LEU A 88 -2.15 -17.97 -12.61
C LEU A 88 -2.09 -16.43 -12.57
N GLU A 89 -2.72 -15.86 -11.54
CA GLU A 89 -2.92 -14.41 -11.44
C GLU A 89 -2.17 -13.86 -10.23
N PHE A 90 -1.25 -12.93 -10.49
CA PHE A 90 -0.55 -12.17 -9.47
C PHE A 90 -1.16 -10.78 -9.36
N ASN A 91 -1.56 -10.41 -8.15
CA ASN A 91 -2.16 -9.13 -7.83
C ASN A 91 -1.29 -8.37 -6.85
N PHE A 92 -1.11 -7.09 -7.15
CA PHE A 92 -0.41 -6.17 -6.27
C PHE A 92 -1.24 -4.91 -6.07
N VAL A 93 -1.41 -4.51 -4.81
CA VAL A 93 -2.19 -3.34 -4.41
C VAL A 93 -1.38 -2.55 -3.39
N ILE A 94 -1.20 -1.27 -3.68
CA ILE A 94 -0.77 -0.29 -2.69
C ILE A 94 -1.99 0.54 -2.28
N GLN A 95 -2.24 0.63 -0.98
CA GLN A 95 -3.32 1.44 -0.45
C GLN A 95 -2.77 2.47 0.54
N TYR A 96 -2.93 3.75 0.22
CA TYR A 96 -2.63 4.84 1.13
C TYR A 96 -3.50 4.78 2.39
N ILE A 97 -2.89 5.04 3.55
CA ILE A 97 -3.53 5.07 4.86
C ILE A 97 -3.64 6.53 5.28
N GLY A 98 -4.79 7.15 4.99
CA GLY A 98 -5.04 8.54 5.33
C GLY A 98 -6.20 9.13 4.52
N LEU A 99 -6.19 10.45 4.36
CA LEU A 99 -7.24 11.16 3.63
C LEU A 99 -7.15 10.97 2.11
N PRO A 100 -8.26 10.69 1.40
CA PRO A 100 -8.25 10.46 -0.04
C PRO A 100 -7.62 11.59 -0.87
N ASN A 101 -7.74 12.84 -0.43
CA ASN A 101 -7.15 13.99 -1.12
C ASN A 101 -5.61 14.02 -1.09
N ARG A 102 -4.97 13.34 -0.13
CA ARG A 102 -3.51 13.20 -0.05
C ARG A 102 -3.00 12.02 -0.88
N ALA A 103 -3.81 10.97 -1.06
CA ALA A 103 -3.45 9.79 -1.85
C ALA A 103 -3.01 10.14 -3.28
N ASN A 104 -3.64 11.14 -3.90
CA ASN A 104 -3.37 11.59 -5.27
C ASN A 104 -1.97 12.19 -5.47
N ARG A 105 -1.21 12.39 -4.38
CA ARG A 105 0.18 12.89 -4.41
C ARG A 105 1.20 11.78 -4.60
N PHE A 106 0.79 10.52 -4.58
CA PHE A 106 1.71 9.40 -4.67
C PHE A 106 1.42 8.61 -5.95
N PHE A 107 2.47 8.00 -6.48
CA PHE A 107 2.37 6.97 -7.51
C PHE A 107 3.40 5.89 -7.22
N TYR A 108 3.24 4.74 -7.84
CA TYR A 108 4.14 3.62 -7.63
C TYR A 108 4.59 3.02 -8.96
N GLU A 109 5.80 2.52 -8.95
CA GLU A 109 6.41 1.76 -10.03
C GLU A 109 6.71 0.35 -9.51
N ILE A 110 6.52 -0.64 -10.36
CA ILE A 110 6.84 -2.04 -10.07
C ILE A 110 7.80 -2.49 -11.16
N ASP A 111 9.04 -2.71 -10.76
CA ASP A 111 10.07 -3.30 -11.60
C ASP A 111 10.18 -4.78 -11.26
N SER A 112 10.06 -5.64 -12.27
CA SER A 112 10.40 -7.06 -12.15
C SER A 112 11.86 -7.25 -12.57
N GLU A 113 12.69 -7.84 -11.72
CA GLU A 113 14.05 -8.20 -12.15
C GLU A 113 14.00 -9.45 -13.06
N PRO A 114 14.44 -9.37 -14.33
CA PRO A 114 14.30 -10.48 -15.29
C PRO A 114 15.12 -11.72 -14.90
N SER A 115 16.13 -11.58 -14.06
CA SER A 115 17.08 -12.65 -13.74
C SER A 115 16.53 -13.74 -12.82
N THR A 116 15.49 -13.47 -12.04
CA THR A 116 15.00 -14.43 -11.03
C THR A 116 13.51 -14.75 -11.14
N ASN A 117 12.73 -14.08 -12.01
CA ASN A 117 11.29 -14.33 -12.26
C ASN A 117 10.38 -14.36 -11.01
N SER A 118 10.92 -14.05 -9.84
CA SER A 118 10.32 -14.21 -8.51
C SER A 118 10.67 -13.06 -7.56
N ASP A 119 11.39 -12.05 -8.06
CA ASP A 119 11.76 -10.86 -7.33
C ASP A 119 11.09 -9.63 -7.97
N TYR A 120 10.36 -8.89 -7.16
CA TYR A 120 9.68 -7.67 -7.57
C TYR A 120 10.17 -6.52 -6.70
N ARG A 121 10.58 -5.44 -7.35
CA ARG A 121 10.97 -4.20 -6.71
C ARG A 121 9.84 -3.18 -6.88
N ILE A 122 9.26 -2.76 -5.78
CA ILE A 122 8.23 -1.72 -5.74
C ILE A 122 8.87 -0.41 -5.32
N MET A 123 8.65 0.66 -6.08
CA MET A 123 9.15 1.99 -5.78
C MET A 123 8.00 2.97 -5.63
N LEU A 124 7.86 3.60 -4.46
CA LEU A 124 6.93 4.70 -4.24
C LEU A 124 7.58 6.01 -4.66
N ARG A 125 6.86 6.82 -5.42
CA ARG A 125 7.31 8.14 -5.88
C ARG A 125 6.28 9.22 -5.54
N SER A 126 6.79 10.45 -5.37
CA SER A 126 6.00 11.67 -5.18
C SER A 126 6.41 12.70 -6.25
N PRO A 127 5.45 13.40 -6.90
CA PRO A 127 5.72 14.42 -7.93
C PRO A 127 6.59 15.58 -7.43
N THR A 128 6.63 15.83 -6.12
CA THR A 128 7.43 16.92 -5.54
C THR A 128 8.94 16.64 -5.55
N GLN A 129 9.39 15.47 -6.04
CA GLN A 129 10.80 15.06 -5.96
C GLN A 129 11.53 14.69 -7.27
N ASN A 130 10.94 14.79 -8.48
CA ASN A 130 11.64 15.17 -9.73
C ASN A 130 10.86 14.92 -11.03
N SER A 131 11.16 15.77 -12.01
CA SER A 131 11.04 15.58 -13.45
C SER A 131 11.78 14.31 -13.90
N PHE A 132 11.11 13.35 -14.52
CA PHE A 132 11.59 12.55 -15.66
C PHE A 132 10.49 11.58 -16.08
N ASP A 133 10.50 11.25 -17.38
CA ASP A 133 9.56 10.34 -18.02
C ASP A 133 9.68 8.92 -17.45
N SER A 134 8.79 8.57 -16.52
CA SER A 134 8.52 7.18 -16.13
C SER A 134 7.03 6.88 -16.27
N ILE A 135 6.73 5.62 -16.59
CA ILE A 135 5.37 5.13 -16.85
C ILE A 135 4.52 5.37 -15.60
N ARG A 136 3.56 6.29 -15.71
CA ARG A 136 2.72 6.73 -14.60
C ARG A 136 1.60 5.73 -14.35
N TYR A 137 1.69 4.94 -13.29
CA TYR A 137 0.52 4.28 -12.72
C TYR A 137 -0.04 5.18 -11.62
N SER A 138 -1.16 5.84 -11.89
CA SER A 138 -1.88 6.61 -10.87
C SER A 138 -2.45 5.64 -9.84
N LEU A 139 -2.39 6.03 -8.55
CA LEU A 139 -3.09 5.35 -7.45
C LEU A 139 -4.62 5.53 -7.62
N GLY A 140 -5.19 4.89 -8.63
CA GLY A 140 -6.61 4.55 -8.67
C GLY A 140 -6.84 3.30 -7.81
N LYS A 141 -8.09 3.08 -7.39
CA LYS A 141 -8.60 1.89 -6.68
C LYS A 141 -8.34 0.53 -7.36
N TYR A 142 -7.50 0.48 -8.40
CA TYR A 142 -7.32 -0.64 -9.28
C TYR A 142 -5.94 -1.24 -9.02
N GLY A 143 -5.93 -2.43 -8.44
CA GLY A 143 -4.72 -3.24 -8.32
C GLY A 143 -4.13 -3.54 -9.70
N LEU A 144 -2.82 -3.72 -9.74
CA LEU A 144 -2.16 -4.27 -10.91
C LEU A 144 -2.40 -5.79 -10.91
N SER A 145 -3.15 -6.27 -11.90
CA SER A 145 -3.29 -7.71 -12.19
C SER A 145 -2.34 -8.05 -13.33
N ILE A 146 -1.26 -8.75 -13.02
CA ILE A 146 -0.35 -9.28 -14.03
C ILE A 146 -0.80 -10.71 -14.33
N LYS A 147 -1.39 -10.92 -15.50
CA LYS A 147 -1.66 -12.27 -16.03
C LYS A 147 -0.37 -12.78 -16.65
N LYS A 148 0.24 -13.80 -16.06
CA LYS A 148 1.41 -14.46 -16.65
C LYS A 148 0.90 -15.31 -17.83
N GLY A 149 1.23 -14.91 -19.05
CA GLY A 149 1.09 -15.78 -20.22
C GLY A 149 2.15 -16.88 -20.11
N LEU A 150 1.72 -18.14 -20.05
CA LEU A 150 2.57 -19.30 -20.27
C LEU A 150 2.91 -19.39 -21.77
#